data_AF-A0A935MU17-F1
#
_entry.id   AF-A0A935MU17-F1
#
_cell.length_a   1.000
_cell.length_b   1.000
_cell.length_c   1.000
_cell.angle_alpha   90.00
_cell.angle_beta   90.00
_cell.angle_gamma   90.00
#
_symmetry.space_group_name_H-M   'P 1'
#
loop_
_entity.id
_entity.type
_entity.pdbx_description
1 polymer ?
#
loop_
_entity_poly.entity_id
_entity_poly.type
_entity_poly.pdbx_seq_one_letter_code
_entity_poly.pdbx_strand_id
1 'polypeptide(L)' 'MLFALFYIVAIVILVLHFTGFLARHNLEWLVLVLAVAVFPAVIYL' A
#
# COMPACT_ATOMS: atom_id res chain seq x y z
N MET A 1 16.13 3.88 7.08
CA MET A 1 15.01 4.61 6.46
C MET A 1 13.99 3.65 5.84
N LEU A 2 13.66 2.54 6.50
CA LEU A 2 12.73 1.54 5.95
C LEU A 2 11.28 2.05 5.96
N PHE A 3 10.96 2.97 6.89
CA PHE A 3 9.71 3.72 6.93
C PHE A 3 9.47 4.58 5.66
N ALA A 4 10.51 5.24 5.14
CA ALA A 4 10.41 6.03 3.90
C ALA A 4 10.11 5.13 2.69
N LEU A 5 10.74 3.95 2.63
CA LEU A 5 10.50 2.97 1.58
C LEU A 5 9.05 2.44 1.62
N PHE A 6 8.53 2.19 2.83
CA PHE A 6 7.13 1.83 3.03
C PHE A 6 6.17 2.89 2.49
N TYR A 7 6.46 4.17 2.74
CA TYR A 7 5.67 5.29 2.19
C TYR A 7 5.67 5.33 0.66
N ILE A 8 6.83 5.11 0.03
CA ILE A 8 6.93 5.07 -1.44
C ILE A 8 6.07 3.94 -2.00
N VAL A 9 6.14 2.74 -1.41
CA VAL A 9 5.32 1.60 -1.81
C VAL A 9 3.83 1.90 -1.62
N ALA A 10 3.46 2.51 -0.49
CA ALA A 10 2.08 2.88 -0.21
C ALA A 10 1.53 3.86 -1.26
N ILE A 11 2.30 4.88 -1.63
CA ILE A 11 1.92 5.85 -2.67
C ILE A 11 1.71 5.14 -4.02
N VAL A 12 2.62 4.26 -4.41
CA VAL A 12 2.50 3.51 -5.68
C VAL A 12 1.23 2.65 -5.70
N ILE A 13 0.95 1.92 -4.61
CA ILE A 13 -0.26 1.09 -4.50
C ILE A 13 -1.53 1.95 -4.56
N LEU A 14 -1.55 3.11 -3.91
CA LEU A 14 -2.69 4.03 -3.97
C LEU A 14 -2.90 4.59 -5.38
N VAL A 15 -1.83 4.98 -6.06
CA VAL A 15 -1.91 5.44 -7.47
C VAL A 15 -2.44 4.32 -8.38
N LEU A 16 -1.95 3.08 -8.22
CA LEU A 16 -2.44 1.91 -8.98
C LEU A 16 -3.89 1.55 -8.65
N HIS A 17 -4.33 1.82 -7.41
CA HIS A 17 -5.73 1.65 -7.01
C HIS A 17 -6.63 2.68 -7.70
N PHE A 18 -6.31 3.97 -7.62
CA PHE A 18 -7.12 5.04 -8.22
C PHE A 18 -7.16 4.99 -9.76
N THR A 19 -6.13 4.45 -10.40
CA THR A 19 -6.11 4.22 -11.86
C THR A 19 -6.92 2.97 -12.29
N GLY A 20 -7.50 2.24 -11.33
CA GLY A 20 -8.25 1.01 -11.55
C GLY A 20 -7.38 -0.17 -12.02
N PHE A 21 -6.05 -0.04 -11.97
CA PHE A 21 -5.14 -1.11 -12.38
C PHE A 21 -5.24 -2.31 -11.44
N LEU A 22 -5.36 -2.05 -10.13
CA LEU A 22 -5.58 -3.11 -9.12
C LEU A 22 -6.90 -3.85 -9.34
N ALA A 23 -7.99 -3.14 -9.64
CA ALA A 23 -9.30 -3.73 -9.94
C ALA A 23 -9.25 -4.64 -11.17
N ARG A 24 -8.58 -4.18 -12.24
CA ARG A 24 -8.43 -4.94 -13.49
C ARG A 24 -7.60 -6.22 -13.34
N HIS A 25 -6.66 -6.25 -12.38
CA HIS A 25 -5.82 -7.42 -12.10
C HIS A 25 -6.33 -8.26 -10.92
N ASN A 26 -7.51 -7.97 -10.38
CA ASN A 26 -8.05 -8.63 -9.18
C ASN A 26 -7.12 -8.52 -7.95
N LEU A 27 -6.39 -7.41 -7.86
CA LEU A 27 -5.37 -7.11 -6.84
C LEU A 27 -5.83 -6.07 -5.82
N GLU A 28 -7.12 -5.71 -5.77
CA GLU A 28 -7.65 -4.73 -4.80
C GLU A 28 -7.37 -5.13 -3.35
N TRP A 29 -7.23 -6.43 -3.08
CA TRP A 29 -6.88 -6.93 -1.76
C TRP A 29 -5.52 -6.40 -1.25
N LEU A 30 -4.60 -5.98 -2.13
CA LEU A 30 -3.36 -5.31 -1.72
C LEU A 30 -3.61 -4.02 -0.93
N VAL A 31 -4.70 -3.30 -1.20
CA VAL A 31 -5.05 -2.09 -0.43
C VAL A 31 -5.40 -2.44 1.01
N LEU A 32 -6.13 -3.54 1.21
CA LEU A 32 -6.49 -4.02 2.54
C LEU A 32 -5.26 -4.52 3.31
N VAL A 33 -4.37 -5.26 2.64
CA VAL A 33 -3.10 -5.70 3.23
C VAL A 33 -2.23 -4.51 3.60
N LEU A 34 -2.10 -3.51 2.72
CA LEU A 34 -1.37 -2.28 2.97
C LEU A 34 -1.96 -1.50 4.16
N ALA A 35 -3.28 -1.40 4.24
CA ALA A 35 -3.97 -0.73 5.34
C ALA A 35 -3.68 -1.39 6.69
N VAL A 36 -3.69 -2.72 6.75
CA VAL A 36 -3.34 -3.45 7.98
C VAL A 36 -1.84 -3.32 8.30
N ALA A 37 -0.97 -3.36 7.29
CA ALA A 37 0.47 -3.23 7.45
C ALA A 37 0.91 -1.81 7.87
N VAL A 38 0.10 -0.77 7.60
CA VAL A 38 0.38 0.61 8.00
C VAL A 38 0.50 0.74 9.52
N PHE A 39 -0.32 0.01 10.29
CA PHE A 39 -0.35 0.09 11.74
C PHE A 39 0.98 -0.36 12.38
N PRO A 40 1.48 -1.59 12.13
CA PRO A 40 2.78 -1.98 12.65
C PRO A 40 3.92 -1.17 12.04
N ALA A 41 3.81 -0.72 10.79
CA ALA A 41 4.83 0.14 10.17
C ALA A 41 4.93 1.52 10.84
N VAL A 42 3.85 2.08 11.39
CA VAL A 42 3.90 3.35 12.14
C VAL A 42 4.36 3.13 13.59
N ILE A 43 4.04 1.98 14.19
CA ILE A 43 4.36 1.71 15.60
C ILE A 43 5.82 1.28 15.80
N TYR A 44 6.38 0.49 14.88
CA TYR A 44 7.66 -0.20 15.10
C TYR A 44 8.81 0.26 14.20
N LEU A 45 8.57 1.19 13.27
CA LEU A 45 9.47 1.51 12.16
C LEU A 45 9.78 3.01 12.09
#